data_AF-A0A120DI12-F1
#
_entry.id   AF-A0A120DI12-F1
#
_cell.length_a   1.000
_cell.length_b   1.000
_cell.length_c   1.000
_cell.angle_alpha   90.00
_cell.angle_beta   90.00
_cell.angle_gamma   90.00
#
_symmetry.space_group_name_H-M   'P 1'
#
loop_
_entity.id
_entity.type
_entity.pdbx_description
1 polymer ?
#
loop_
_entity_poly.entity_id
_entity_poly.type
_entity_poly.pdbx_seq_one_letter_code
_entity_poly.pdbx_strand_id
1 'polypeptide(L)'
;MTPNRIKELREKNNFTQQDLSDLLKNKNISATRVTIARYEAGSRVPNEEVWKALAEIFKVPVPYVKGEGIRGEEVESKLINLLFSAYYDNNEELSNMKADISHFLSINGDKETADSFAKSDENYKNKSYVINFWKDKFKFLFDKNFEEALEGANDLKFIHDVSLVIRMQLEEIIMNQNDSDFIKDYKESNTRLMNEFYNRNNAYTLVPAMDHQIKILKKYRNLFLNHGYFESKKNDKQ
;
A
#
# COMPACT_ATOMS: atom_id res chain seq x y z
N MET A 1 -17.79 4.81 -24.03
CA MET A 1 -18.31 5.12 -22.68
C MET A 1 -18.08 3.90 -21.82
N THR A 2 -17.54 4.07 -20.61
CA THR A 2 -17.38 2.98 -19.65
C THR A 2 -18.77 2.45 -19.23
N PRO A 3 -18.99 1.13 -19.14
CA PRO A 3 -20.25 0.59 -18.65
C PRO A 3 -20.51 1.00 -17.20
N ASN A 4 -21.76 1.35 -16.88
CA ASN A 4 -22.17 1.66 -15.51
C ASN A 4 -22.13 0.42 -14.59
N ARG A 5 -22.20 0.63 -13.27
CA ARG A 5 -22.12 -0.45 -12.26
C ARG A 5 -23.47 -0.79 -11.63
N ILE A 6 -24.59 -0.37 -12.22
CA ILE A 6 -25.93 -0.57 -11.62
C ILE A 6 -26.21 -2.05 -11.39
N LYS A 7 -25.91 -2.90 -12.39
CA LYS A 7 -26.13 -4.33 -12.32
C LYS A 7 -25.24 -4.99 -11.25
N GLU A 8 -23.95 -4.66 -11.28
CA GLU A 8 -22.93 -5.17 -10.35
C GLU A 8 -23.31 -4.83 -8.91
N LEU A 9 -23.67 -3.57 -8.65
CA LEU A 9 -24.10 -3.09 -7.33
C LEU A 9 -25.41 -3.74 -6.88
N ARG A 10 -26.37 -3.92 -7.79
CA ARG A 10 -27.63 -4.61 -7.49
C ARG A 10 -27.38 -6.05 -7.05
N GLU A 11 -26.53 -6.77 -7.78
CA GLU A 11 -26.19 -8.18 -7.50
C GLU A 11 -25.37 -8.31 -6.22
N LYS A 12 -24.41 -7.41 -5.97
CA LYS A 12 -23.63 -7.35 -4.72
C LYS A 12 -24.51 -7.15 -3.47
N ASN A 13 -25.62 -6.43 -3.62
CA ASN A 13 -26.61 -6.22 -2.55
C ASN A 13 -27.73 -7.27 -2.52
N ASN A 14 -27.67 -8.31 -3.35
CA ASN A 14 -28.70 -9.35 -3.48
C ASN A 14 -30.10 -8.83 -3.82
N PHE A 15 -30.19 -7.73 -4.58
CA PHE A 15 -31.46 -7.17 -5.03
C PHE A 15 -31.89 -7.78 -6.37
N THR A 16 -33.17 -8.04 -6.53
CA THR A 16 -33.77 -8.23 -7.86
C THR A 16 -33.95 -6.87 -8.55
N GLN A 17 -34.16 -6.87 -9.87
CA GLN A 17 -34.51 -5.64 -10.59
C GLN A 17 -35.84 -5.03 -10.09
N GLN A 18 -36.73 -5.87 -9.53
CA GLN A 18 -37.96 -5.43 -8.91
C GLN A 18 -37.67 -4.72 -7.57
N ASP A 19 -36.82 -5.31 -6.73
CA ASP A 19 -36.43 -4.69 -5.45
C ASP A 19 -35.79 -3.31 -5.67
N LEU A 20 -34.89 -3.19 -6.66
CA LEU A 20 -34.26 -1.90 -6.98
C LEU A 20 -35.27 -0.87 -7.50
N SER A 21 -36.27 -1.32 -8.28
CA SER A 21 -37.40 -0.49 -8.71
C SER A 21 -38.20 0.03 -7.50
N ASP A 22 -38.49 -0.85 -6.54
CA ASP A 22 -39.25 -0.50 -5.34
C ASP A 22 -38.47 0.43 -4.40
N LEU A 23 -37.14 0.25 -4.28
CA LEU A 23 -36.25 1.15 -3.55
C LEU A 23 -36.20 2.55 -4.15
N LEU A 24 -36.18 2.66 -5.49
CA LEU A 24 -36.26 3.95 -6.17
C LEU A 24 -37.64 4.60 -6.00
N LYS A 25 -38.71 3.80 -6.00
CA LYS A 25 -40.06 4.28 -5.74
C LYS A 25 -40.18 4.89 -4.33
N ASN A 26 -39.52 4.30 -3.32
CA ASN A 26 -39.44 4.88 -1.97
C ASN A 26 -38.72 6.23 -1.91
N LYS A 27 -37.92 6.56 -2.94
CA LYS A 27 -37.28 7.87 -3.14
C LYS A 27 -38.09 8.79 -4.07
N ASN A 28 -39.37 8.50 -4.31
CA ASN A 28 -40.25 9.20 -5.25
C ASN A 28 -39.81 9.14 -6.73
N ILE A 29 -39.00 8.14 -7.10
CA ILE A 29 -38.51 7.94 -8.46
C ILE A 29 -39.21 6.74 -9.09
N SER A 30 -40.04 7.00 -10.11
CA SER A 30 -40.75 5.94 -10.83
C SER A 30 -39.86 5.30 -11.90
N ALA A 31 -39.18 4.21 -11.55
CA ALA A 31 -38.40 3.40 -12.48
C ALA A 31 -38.88 1.94 -12.46
N THR A 32 -39.64 1.52 -13.47
CA THR A 32 -40.11 0.13 -13.57
C THR A 32 -38.96 -0.87 -13.67
N ARG A 33 -39.20 -2.15 -13.35
CA ARG A 33 -38.25 -3.26 -13.59
C ARG A 33 -37.62 -3.22 -14.99
N VAL A 34 -38.40 -2.94 -16.02
CA VAL A 34 -37.91 -2.84 -17.41
C VAL A 34 -36.99 -1.63 -17.58
N THR A 35 -37.30 -0.51 -16.93
CA THR A 35 -36.43 0.67 -16.90
C THR A 35 -35.09 0.34 -16.24
N ILE A 36 -35.09 -0.39 -15.12
CA ILE A 36 -33.87 -0.85 -14.45
C ILE A 36 -33.03 -1.73 -15.39
N ALA A 37 -33.64 -2.72 -16.04
CA ALA A 37 -32.94 -3.57 -17.00
C ALA A 37 -32.32 -2.76 -18.15
N ARG A 38 -33.00 -1.71 -18.63
CA ARG A 38 -32.47 -0.81 -19.67
C ARG A 38 -31.33 0.08 -19.17
N TYR A 39 -31.37 0.50 -17.90
CA TYR A 39 -30.27 1.21 -17.25
C TYR A 39 -29.03 0.32 -17.13
N GLU A 40 -29.21 -0.91 -16.64
CA GLU A 40 -28.15 -1.91 -16.50
C GLU A 40 -27.48 -2.24 -17.83
N ALA A 41 -28.27 -2.37 -18.90
CA ALA A 41 -27.76 -2.63 -20.25
C ALA A 41 -27.13 -1.38 -20.92
N GLY A 42 -27.20 -0.21 -20.30
CA GLY A 42 -26.76 1.07 -20.89
C GLY A 42 -27.64 1.60 -22.04
N SER A 43 -28.67 0.85 -22.46
CA SER A 43 -29.63 1.25 -23.50
C SER A 43 -30.47 2.48 -23.12
N ARG A 44 -30.54 2.82 -21.83
CA ARG A 44 -31.11 4.06 -21.31
C ARG A 44 -30.15 4.64 -20.29
N VAL A 45 -29.88 5.93 -20.37
CA VAL A 45 -29.06 6.63 -19.37
C VAL A 45 -29.98 7.20 -18.28
N PRO A 46 -29.76 6.88 -16.99
CA PRO A 46 -30.42 7.55 -15.88
C PRO A 46 -30.20 9.08 -15.90
N ASN A 47 -31.19 9.83 -15.43
CA ASN A 47 -31.00 11.26 -15.18
C ASN A 47 -30.23 11.48 -13.86
N GLU A 48 -29.83 12.71 -13.58
CA GLU A 48 -29.00 13.03 -12.41
C GLU A 48 -29.69 12.71 -11.07
N GLU A 49 -31.01 12.84 -10.99
CA GLU A 49 -31.80 12.48 -9.81
C GLU A 49 -31.74 10.97 -9.53
N VAL A 50 -31.91 10.15 -10.57
CA VAL A 50 -31.81 8.69 -10.46
C VAL A 50 -30.37 8.27 -10.09
N TRP A 51 -29.35 8.93 -10.65
CA TRP A 51 -27.95 8.64 -10.29
C TRP A 51 -27.68 8.88 -8.80
N LYS A 52 -28.15 10.00 -8.25
CA LYS A 52 -28.03 10.31 -6.82
C LYS A 52 -28.79 9.31 -5.97
N ALA A 53 -30.01 8.94 -6.36
CA ALA A 53 -30.80 7.97 -5.63
C ALA A 53 -30.16 6.56 -5.62
N LEU A 54 -29.60 6.12 -6.74
CA LEU A 54 -28.87 4.86 -6.83
C LEU A 54 -27.61 4.87 -5.94
N ALA A 55 -26.84 5.96 -5.97
CA ALA A 55 -25.68 6.17 -5.11
C ALA A 55 -26.05 6.08 -3.62
N GLU A 56 -27.15 6.71 -3.21
CA GLU A 56 -27.66 6.63 -1.84
C GLU A 56 -28.15 5.22 -1.46
N ILE A 57 -28.84 4.52 -2.36
CA ILE A 57 -29.31 3.14 -2.13
C ILE A 57 -28.11 2.20 -1.92
N PHE A 58 -27.10 2.30 -2.78
CA PHE A 58 -25.92 1.45 -2.74
C PHE A 58 -24.85 1.92 -1.75
N LYS A 59 -25.02 3.11 -1.15
CA LYS A 59 -24.05 3.75 -0.24
C LYS A 59 -22.65 3.91 -0.85
N VAL A 60 -22.60 4.30 -2.12
CA VAL A 60 -21.35 4.55 -2.86
C VAL A 60 -21.41 5.92 -3.56
N PRO A 61 -20.27 6.52 -3.95
CA PRO A 61 -20.27 7.77 -4.70
C PRO A 61 -20.97 7.65 -6.06
N VAL A 62 -21.63 8.72 -6.52
CA VAL A 62 -22.25 8.78 -7.87
C VAL A 62 -21.29 8.41 -9.00
N PRO A 63 -20.03 8.90 -9.04
CA PRO A 63 -19.03 8.49 -10.03
C PRO A 63 -18.88 6.97 -10.14
N TYR A 64 -18.84 6.28 -9.00
CA TYR A 64 -18.68 4.83 -8.95
C TYR A 64 -19.89 4.12 -9.58
N VAL A 65 -21.12 4.56 -9.28
CA VAL A 65 -22.33 4.00 -9.92
C VAL A 65 -22.30 4.21 -11.44
N LYS A 66 -21.81 5.37 -11.89
CA LYS A 66 -21.64 5.71 -13.31
C LYS A 66 -20.54 4.90 -14.01
N GLY A 67 -19.75 4.11 -13.27
CA GLY A 67 -18.66 3.31 -13.83
C GLY A 67 -17.29 3.97 -13.79
N GLU A 68 -17.16 5.11 -13.11
CA GLU A 68 -15.87 5.78 -12.93
C GLU A 68 -15.01 5.08 -11.87
N GLY A 69 -13.69 5.21 -12.02
CA GLY A 69 -12.71 4.55 -11.17
C GLY A 69 -12.40 3.11 -11.59
N ILE A 70 -11.52 2.47 -10.83
CA ILE A 70 -11.02 1.12 -11.12
C ILE A 70 -12.09 0.08 -10.83
N ARG A 71 -12.20 -0.93 -11.69
CA ARG A 71 -13.07 -2.10 -11.46
C ARG A 71 -12.31 -3.18 -10.67
N GLY A 72 -13.01 -3.95 -9.85
CA GLY A 72 -12.38 -4.97 -9.00
C GLY A 72 -11.52 -5.95 -9.81
N GLU A 73 -12.01 -6.39 -10.97
CA GLU A 73 -11.31 -7.29 -11.88
C GLU A 73 -10.04 -6.69 -12.52
N GLU A 74 -9.91 -5.36 -12.52
CA GLU A 74 -8.77 -4.65 -13.10
C GLU A 74 -7.67 -4.35 -12.07
N VAL A 75 -7.99 -4.40 -10.77
CA VAL A 75 -7.09 -3.99 -9.68
C VAL A 75 -5.75 -4.70 -9.77
N GLU A 76 -5.74 -6.03 -9.85
CA GLU A 76 -4.50 -6.83 -9.92
C GLU A 76 -3.61 -6.38 -11.09
N SER A 77 -4.21 -6.24 -12.28
CA SER A 77 -3.48 -5.83 -13.49
C SER A 77 -2.91 -4.41 -13.36
N LYS A 78 -3.65 -3.50 -12.73
CA LYS A 78 -3.21 -2.12 -12.49
C LYS A 78 -2.10 -2.05 -11.46
N LEU A 79 -2.13 -2.88 -10.42
CA LEU A 79 -1.06 -2.99 -9.43
C LEU A 79 0.25 -3.42 -10.10
N ILE A 80 0.21 -4.49 -10.90
CA ILE A 80 1.37 -4.99 -11.63
C ILE A 80 1.92 -3.95 -12.59
N ASN A 81 1.06 -3.32 -13.39
CA ASN A 81 1.47 -2.28 -14.32
C ASN A 81 2.09 -1.08 -13.59
N LEU A 82 1.53 -0.67 -12.46
CA LEU A 82 2.07 0.42 -11.65
C LEU A 82 3.45 0.08 -11.09
N LEU A 83 3.66 -1.13 -10.56
CA LEU A 83 4.98 -1.58 -10.09
C LEU A 83 6.00 -1.57 -11.24
N PHE A 84 5.62 -2.06 -12.42
CA PHE A 84 6.50 -2.04 -13.59
C PHE A 84 6.82 -0.62 -14.05
N SER A 85 5.82 0.26 -14.10
CA SER A 85 6.03 1.63 -14.53
C SER A 85 6.85 2.45 -13.54
N ALA A 86 6.66 2.22 -12.23
CA ALA A 86 7.50 2.84 -11.21
C ALA A 86 8.95 2.36 -11.32
N TYR A 87 9.17 1.05 -11.43
CA TYR A 87 10.52 0.49 -11.35
C TYR A 87 11.31 0.62 -12.67
N TYR A 88 10.70 0.23 -13.79
CA TYR A 88 11.39 0.07 -15.07
C TYR A 88 11.21 1.26 -16.03
N ASP A 89 10.06 1.93 -16.04
CA ASP A 89 9.70 2.88 -17.10
C ASP A 89 10.26 4.30 -16.91
N ASN A 90 11.10 4.52 -15.88
CA ASN A 90 11.71 5.82 -15.57
C ASN A 90 10.69 6.97 -15.53
N ASN A 91 9.51 6.73 -14.96
CA ASN A 91 8.49 7.76 -14.79
C ASN A 91 8.88 8.70 -13.63
N GLU A 92 9.13 9.98 -13.92
CA GLU A 92 9.50 10.99 -12.91
C GLU A 92 8.43 11.19 -11.84
N GLU A 93 7.15 11.10 -12.19
CA GLU A 93 6.04 11.22 -11.23
C GLU A 93 6.03 10.07 -10.21
N LEU A 94 6.62 8.93 -10.57
CA LEU A 94 6.74 7.74 -9.72
C LEU A 94 8.13 7.63 -9.07
N SER A 95 8.98 8.66 -9.15
CA SER A 95 10.36 8.63 -8.64
C SER A 95 10.47 8.26 -7.16
N ASN A 96 9.59 8.81 -6.32
CA ASN A 96 9.54 8.46 -4.89
C ASN A 96 9.16 6.98 -4.68
N MET A 97 8.14 6.50 -5.39
CA MET A 97 7.72 5.10 -5.34
C MET A 97 8.84 4.17 -5.85
N LYS A 98 9.54 4.57 -6.91
CA LYS A 98 10.72 3.85 -7.43
C LYS A 98 11.82 3.74 -6.38
N ALA A 99 12.10 4.81 -5.65
CA ALA A 99 13.08 4.80 -4.57
C ALA A 99 12.65 3.85 -3.44
N ASP A 100 11.38 3.91 -3.02
CA ASP A 100 10.82 3.05 -1.98
C ASP A 100 10.88 1.56 -2.39
N ILE A 101 10.45 1.22 -3.61
CA ILE A 101 10.54 -0.14 -4.18
C ILE A 101 12.00 -0.60 -4.25
N SER A 102 12.91 0.25 -4.75
CA SER A 102 14.32 -0.09 -4.89
C SER A 102 14.98 -0.37 -3.55
N HIS A 103 14.61 0.39 -2.52
CA HIS A 103 15.13 0.20 -1.17
C HIS A 103 14.58 -1.09 -0.55
N PHE A 104 13.27 -1.32 -0.68
CA PHE A 104 12.61 -2.56 -0.24
C PHE A 104 13.28 -3.80 -0.83
N LEU A 105 13.51 -3.81 -2.14
CA LEU A 105 14.19 -4.91 -2.83
C LEU A 105 15.66 -5.05 -2.42
N SER A 106 16.35 -3.93 -2.12
CA SER A 106 17.75 -3.97 -1.69
C SER A 106 17.90 -4.62 -0.31
N ILE A 107 17.05 -4.24 0.66
CA ILE A 107 17.09 -4.80 2.01
C ILE A 107 16.80 -6.31 1.99
N ASN A 108 15.86 -6.74 1.15
CA ASN A 108 15.49 -8.14 1.02
C ASN A 108 16.44 -8.97 0.12
N GLY A 109 17.47 -8.35 -0.48
CA GLY A 109 18.42 -9.04 -1.37
C GLY A 109 17.85 -9.41 -2.74
N ASP A 110 16.73 -8.80 -3.14
CA ASP A 110 15.98 -9.13 -4.37
C ASP A 110 16.26 -8.17 -5.54
N LYS A 111 16.99 -7.08 -5.28
CA LYS A 111 17.23 -6.01 -6.27
C LYS A 111 17.95 -6.50 -7.53
N GLU A 112 19.00 -7.31 -7.38
CA GLU A 112 19.76 -7.82 -8.54
C GLU A 112 18.88 -8.68 -9.45
N THR A 113 18.01 -9.49 -8.86
CA THR A 113 17.03 -10.30 -9.58
C THR A 113 16.06 -9.40 -10.36
N ALA A 114 15.48 -8.38 -9.71
CA ALA A 114 14.57 -7.45 -10.36
C ALA A 114 15.24 -6.68 -11.53
N ASP A 115 16.49 -6.25 -11.34
CA ASP A 115 17.28 -5.53 -12.36
C ASP A 115 17.64 -6.44 -13.55
N SER A 116 17.73 -7.75 -13.35
CA SER A 116 18.09 -8.71 -14.40
C SER A 116 16.99 -8.88 -15.46
N PHE A 117 15.71 -8.74 -15.09
CA PHE A 117 14.60 -9.00 -16.01
C PHE A 117 14.62 -8.09 -17.23
N ALA A 118 14.78 -6.78 -17.03
CA ALA A 118 14.81 -5.80 -18.13
C ALA A 118 16.06 -5.93 -19.04
N LYS A 119 17.12 -6.62 -18.58
CA LYS A 119 18.32 -6.88 -19.37
C LYS A 119 18.19 -8.12 -20.26
N SER A 120 17.25 -9.02 -19.93
CA SER A 120 17.18 -10.37 -20.48
C SER A 120 16.27 -10.52 -21.69
N ASP A 121 15.18 -9.76 -21.76
CA ASP A 121 14.13 -9.87 -22.79
C ASP A 121 13.38 -8.54 -22.83
N GLU A 122 13.07 -7.98 -24.00
CA GLU A 122 12.26 -6.75 -24.12
C GLU A 122 10.79 -6.97 -23.70
N ASN A 123 10.30 -8.21 -23.77
CA ASN A 123 8.93 -8.60 -23.44
C ASN A 123 8.80 -9.24 -22.03
N TYR A 124 9.78 -8.98 -21.15
CA TYR A 124 9.84 -9.54 -19.80
C TYR A 124 8.57 -9.28 -18.96
N LYS A 125 7.90 -8.13 -19.15
CA LYS A 125 6.69 -7.75 -18.40
C LYS A 125 5.52 -8.73 -18.60
N ASN A 126 5.47 -9.43 -19.73
CA ASN A 126 4.41 -10.40 -20.04
C ASN A 126 4.76 -11.83 -19.59
N LYS A 127 5.93 -12.04 -18.98
CA LYS A 127 6.35 -13.37 -18.53
C LYS A 127 5.78 -13.66 -17.15
N SER A 128 5.15 -14.83 -17.01
CA SER A 128 4.55 -15.28 -15.76
C SER A 128 5.54 -15.31 -14.60
N TYR A 129 6.80 -15.70 -14.82
CA TYR A 129 7.80 -15.71 -13.75
C TYR A 129 8.16 -14.30 -13.22
N VAL A 130 8.13 -13.28 -14.09
CA VAL A 130 8.34 -11.88 -13.67
C VAL A 130 7.13 -11.42 -12.86
N ILE A 131 5.92 -11.62 -13.38
CA ILE A 131 4.68 -11.25 -12.67
C ILE A 131 4.64 -11.92 -11.30
N ASN A 132 4.91 -13.23 -11.23
CA ASN A 132 4.92 -13.99 -9.97
C ASN A 132 5.98 -13.49 -8.98
N PHE A 133 7.17 -13.11 -9.46
CA PHE A 133 8.18 -12.49 -8.59
C PHE A 133 7.63 -11.22 -7.94
N TRP A 134 7.04 -10.31 -8.72
CA TRP A 134 6.51 -9.06 -8.18
C TRP A 134 5.31 -9.29 -7.24
N LYS A 135 4.42 -10.23 -7.56
CA LYS A 135 3.32 -10.63 -6.66
C LYS A 135 3.83 -11.22 -5.34
N ASP A 136 4.89 -12.02 -5.37
CA ASP A 136 5.49 -12.61 -4.17
C ASP A 136 6.14 -11.54 -3.28
N LYS A 137 7.00 -10.69 -3.87
CA LYS A 137 7.74 -9.65 -3.12
C LYS A 137 6.83 -8.56 -2.56
N PHE A 138 5.77 -8.23 -3.28
CA PHE A 138 4.79 -7.22 -2.87
C PHE A 138 3.44 -7.85 -2.53
N LYS A 139 3.43 -9.05 -1.94
CA LYS A 139 2.19 -9.79 -1.61
C LYS A 139 1.18 -9.00 -0.79
N PHE A 140 1.64 -8.04 0.01
CA PHE A 140 0.80 -7.15 0.82
C PHE A 140 -0.08 -6.22 -0.04
N LEU A 141 0.29 -5.96 -1.30
CA LEU A 141 -0.55 -5.22 -2.26
C LEU A 141 -1.64 -6.10 -2.86
N PHE A 142 -1.50 -7.42 -2.79
CA PHE A 142 -2.44 -8.41 -3.31
C PHE A 142 -3.24 -9.07 -2.17
N ASP A 143 -3.29 -8.41 -1.00
CA ASP A 143 -4.24 -8.77 0.05
C ASP A 143 -5.66 -8.35 -0.37
N LYS A 144 -6.61 -9.26 -0.16
CA LYS A 144 -8.00 -9.05 -0.57
C LYS A 144 -8.61 -7.76 0.00
N ASN A 145 -8.33 -7.41 1.26
CA ASN A 145 -8.91 -6.22 1.86
C ASN A 145 -8.34 -4.94 1.22
N PHE A 146 -7.06 -4.97 0.86
CA PHE A 146 -6.42 -3.84 0.19
C PHE A 146 -6.90 -3.72 -1.26
N GLU A 147 -7.02 -4.83 -2.00
CA GLU A 147 -7.58 -4.81 -3.35
C GLU A 147 -9.01 -4.28 -3.38
N GLU A 148 -9.86 -4.71 -2.44
CA GLU A 148 -11.22 -4.19 -2.27
C GLU A 148 -11.24 -2.68 -1.93
N ALA A 149 -10.26 -2.18 -1.17
CA ALA A 149 -10.16 -0.76 -0.84
C ALA A 149 -9.75 0.12 -2.04
N LEU A 150 -9.09 -0.45 -3.05
CA LEU A 150 -8.70 0.24 -4.28
C LEU A 150 -9.84 0.28 -5.32
N GLU A 151 -10.88 -0.52 -5.13
CA GLU A 151 -12.02 -0.57 -6.03
C GLU A 151 -12.72 0.80 -6.09
N GLY A 152 -12.85 1.37 -7.29
CA GLY A 152 -13.46 2.68 -7.48
C GLY A 152 -12.52 3.88 -7.30
N ALA A 153 -11.27 3.66 -6.90
CA ALA A 153 -10.27 4.71 -6.88
C ALA A 153 -10.05 5.26 -8.30
N ASN A 154 -9.81 6.58 -8.41
CA ASN A 154 -9.25 7.16 -9.62
C ASN A 154 -7.73 6.92 -9.65
N ASP A 155 -7.06 7.19 -10.78
CA ASP A 155 -5.64 6.86 -10.94
C ASP A 155 -4.74 7.57 -9.91
N LEU A 156 -5.04 8.83 -9.56
CA LEU A 156 -4.28 9.59 -8.55
C LEU A 156 -4.40 8.96 -7.16
N LYS A 157 -5.62 8.62 -6.75
CA LYS A 157 -5.90 7.98 -5.46
C LYS A 157 -5.29 6.58 -5.39
N PHE A 158 -5.38 5.84 -6.50
CA PHE A 158 -4.76 4.51 -6.63
C PHE A 158 -3.24 4.58 -6.44
N ILE A 159 -2.55 5.45 -7.18
CA ILE A 159 -1.09 5.62 -7.07
C ILE A 159 -0.70 6.03 -5.66
N HIS A 160 -1.44 6.98 -5.06
CA HIS A 160 -1.20 7.44 -3.70
C HIS A 160 -1.30 6.30 -2.68
N ASP A 161 -2.39 5.53 -2.70
CA ASP A 161 -2.66 4.50 -1.71
C ASP A 161 -1.68 3.33 -1.83
N VAL A 162 -1.32 2.94 -3.06
CA VAL A 162 -0.28 1.93 -3.29
C VAL A 162 1.09 2.41 -2.81
N SER A 163 1.46 3.66 -3.12
CA SER A 163 2.73 4.23 -2.68
C SER A 163 2.83 4.30 -1.16
N LEU A 164 1.74 4.66 -0.49
CA LEU A 164 1.67 4.73 0.98
C LEU A 164 1.90 3.35 1.61
N VAL A 165 1.21 2.31 1.12
CA VAL A 165 1.37 0.96 1.66
C VAL A 165 2.79 0.43 1.46
N ILE A 166 3.39 0.66 0.29
CA ILE A 166 4.80 0.28 0.05
C ILE A 166 5.73 0.97 1.04
N ARG A 167 5.54 2.27 1.25
CA ARG A 167 6.35 3.04 2.21
C ARG A 167 6.20 2.51 3.63
N MET A 168 4.97 2.24 4.08
CA MET A 168 4.71 1.68 5.41
C MET A 168 5.42 0.34 5.61
N GLN A 169 5.37 -0.54 4.61
CA GLN A 169 6.05 -1.83 4.66
C GLN A 169 7.58 -1.70 4.65
N LEU A 170 8.12 -0.76 3.88
CA LEU A 170 9.56 -0.44 3.91
C LEU A 170 9.99 0.06 5.29
N GLU A 171 9.24 0.98 5.88
CA GLU A 171 9.52 1.53 7.21
C GLU A 171 9.49 0.43 8.28
N GLU A 172 8.51 -0.47 8.24
CA GLU A 172 8.41 -1.63 9.15
C GLU A 172 9.64 -2.54 9.06
N ILE A 173 10.13 -2.83 7.86
CA ILE A 173 11.34 -3.66 7.67
C ILE A 173 12.57 -2.96 8.24
N ILE A 174 12.75 -1.67 7.94
CA ILE A 174 13.88 -0.88 8.45
C ILE A 174 13.88 -0.85 9.98
N MET A 175 12.71 -0.72 10.60
CA MET A 175 12.57 -0.75 12.06
C MET A 175 12.97 -2.10 12.64
N ASN A 176 12.43 -3.19 12.10
CA ASN A 176 12.74 -4.54 12.57
C ASN A 176 14.24 -4.86 12.43
N GLN A 177 14.89 -4.40 11.35
CA GLN A 177 16.32 -4.57 11.16
C GLN A 177 17.13 -3.76 12.21
N ASN A 178 16.77 -2.49 12.42
CA ASN A 178 17.40 -1.66 13.44
C ASN A 178 17.25 -2.25 14.85
N ASP A 179 16.09 -2.84 15.17
CA ASP A 179 15.85 -3.53 16.44
C ASP A 179 16.74 -4.77 16.58
N SER A 180 16.86 -5.58 15.52
CA SER A 180 17.73 -6.75 15.49
C SER A 180 19.21 -6.36 15.69
N ASP A 181 19.68 -5.36 14.95
CA ASP A 181 21.06 -4.86 15.04
C ASP A 181 21.33 -4.24 16.42
N PHE A 182 20.36 -3.51 16.98
CA PHE A 182 20.45 -2.99 18.35
C PHE A 182 20.59 -4.10 19.38
N ILE A 183 19.74 -5.13 19.35
CA ILE A 183 19.78 -6.25 20.29
C ILE A 183 21.13 -6.97 20.20
N LYS A 184 21.64 -7.19 18.99
CA LYS A 184 22.93 -7.83 18.75
C LYS A 184 24.07 -6.98 19.31
N ASP A 185 24.21 -5.74 18.86
CA ASP A 185 25.29 -4.84 19.27
C ASP A 185 25.26 -4.58 20.79
N TYR A 186 24.06 -4.44 21.37
CA TYR A 186 23.89 -4.27 22.81
C TYR A 186 24.38 -5.50 23.58
N LYS A 187 23.99 -6.71 23.18
CA LYS A 187 24.43 -7.95 23.84
C LYS A 187 25.93 -8.14 23.76
N GLU A 188 26.53 -7.91 22.59
CA GLU A 188 27.98 -8.02 22.38
C GLU A 188 28.74 -7.02 23.25
N SER A 189 28.35 -5.75 23.22
CA SER A 189 29.01 -4.71 24.00
C SER A 189 28.78 -4.86 25.51
N ASN A 190 27.58 -5.29 25.94
CA ASN A 190 27.32 -5.55 27.35
C ASN A 190 28.15 -6.73 27.85
N THR A 191 28.27 -7.80 27.06
CA THR A 191 29.14 -8.94 27.39
C THR A 191 30.59 -8.49 27.57
N ARG A 192 31.09 -7.61 26.69
CA ARG A 192 32.42 -7.02 26.83
C ARG A 192 32.57 -6.22 28.12
N LEU A 193 31.60 -5.34 28.44
CA LEU A 193 31.62 -4.56 29.66
C LEU A 193 31.64 -5.45 30.92
N MET A 194 30.76 -6.45 30.99
CA MET A 194 30.69 -7.36 32.13
C MET A 194 31.96 -8.20 32.26
N ASN A 195 32.56 -8.64 31.15
CA ASN A 195 33.84 -9.36 31.16
C ASN A 195 34.97 -8.49 31.73
N GLU A 196 35.07 -7.22 31.34
CA GLU A 196 36.08 -6.30 31.87
C GLU A 196 35.83 -6.00 33.35
N PHE A 197 34.57 -5.83 33.76
CA PHE A 197 34.18 -5.57 35.15
C PHE A 197 34.50 -6.76 36.07
N TYR A 198 34.10 -7.98 35.70
CA TYR A 198 34.28 -9.16 36.55
C TYR A 198 35.70 -9.75 36.50
N ASN A 199 36.36 -9.74 35.35
CA ASN A 199 37.61 -10.50 35.17
C ASN A 199 38.88 -9.65 35.22
N ARG A 200 38.82 -8.34 34.94
CA ARG A 200 40.00 -7.46 34.93
C ARG A 200 39.95 -6.36 35.97
N ASN A 201 38.77 -5.81 36.22
CA ASN A 201 38.45 -4.78 37.21
C ASN A 201 39.53 -3.69 37.36
N ASN A 202 40.00 -3.14 36.24
CA ASN A 202 40.92 -2.01 36.22
C ASN A 202 40.34 -0.88 35.37
N ALA A 203 40.60 0.36 35.78
CA ALA A 203 40.03 1.54 35.13
C ALA A 203 40.47 1.67 33.65
N TYR A 204 41.68 1.22 33.31
CA TYR A 204 42.23 1.32 31.95
C TYR A 204 41.48 0.48 30.92
N THR A 205 40.84 -0.62 31.32
CA THR A 205 40.04 -1.44 30.41
C THR A 205 38.53 -1.26 30.60
N LEU A 206 38.10 -0.94 31.83
CA LEU A 206 36.69 -0.73 32.15
C LEU A 206 36.13 0.56 31.54
N VAL A 207 36.86 1.69 31.63
CA VAL A 207 36.39 2.97 31.08
C VAL A 207 36.18 2.90 29.56
N PRO A 208 37.12 2.37 28.74
CA PRO A 208 36.88 2.17 27.31
C PRO A 208 35.69 1.25 26.99
N ALA A 209 35.42 0.23 27.81
CA ALA A 209 34.27 -0.64 27.62
C ALA A 209 32.95 0.10 27.92
N MET A 210 32.92 0.95 28.95
CA MET A 210 31.78 1.82 29.24
C MET A 210 31.55 2.84 28.11
N ASP A 211 32.61 3.48 27.62
CA ASP A 211 32.52 4.43 26.51
C ASP A 211 32.01 3.76 25.23
N HIS A 212 32.42 2.52 24.97
CA HIS A 212 31.92 1.74 23.84
C HIS A 212 30.41 1.45 23.96
N GLN A 213 29.94 1.03 25.14
CA GLN A 213 28.52 0.82 25.40
C GLN A 213 27.72 2.12 25.23
N ILE A 214 28.21 3.24 25.79
CA ILE A 214 27.57 4.56 25.65
C ILE A 214 27.49 4.97 24.17
N LYS A 215 28.54 4.72 23.38
CA LYS A 215 28.57 5.01 21.95
C LYS A 215 27.49 4.23 21.20
N ILE A 216 27.32 2.94 21.48
CA ILE A 216 26.27 2.10 20.88
C ILE A 216 24.88 2.63 21.24
N LEU A 217 24.62 2.90 22.53
CA LEU A 217 23.34 3.43 22.98
C LEU A 217 23.01 4.80 22.34
N LYS A 218 24.01 5.68 22.19
CA LYS A 218 23.83 6.98 21.50
C LYS A 218 23.55 6.81 20.01
N LYS A 219 24.23 5.89 19.32
CA LYS A 219 23.99 5.56 17.90
C LYS A 219 22.53 5.16 17.69
N TYR A 220 22.05 4.15 18.42
CA TYR A 220 20.69 3.63 18.24
C TYR A 220 19.62 4.61 18.71
N ARG A 221 19.85 5.39 19.78
CA ARG A 221 18.94 6.48 20.17
C ARG A 221 18.70 7.46 19.02
N ASN A 222 19.75 7.86 18.30
CA ASN A 222 19.60 8.78 17.17
C ASN A 222 18.87 8.14 15.99
N LEU A 223 19.11 6.85 15.72
CA LEU A 223 18.36 6.10 14.70
C LEU A 223 16.86 6.09 15.03
N PHE A 224 16.46 5.73 16.25
CA PHE A 224 15.05 5.73 16.67
C PHE A 224 14.40 7.13 16.67
N LEU A 225 15.14 8.19 17.02
CA LEU A 225 14.62 9.55 16.99
C LEU A 225 14.38 10.08 15.57
N ASN A 226 15.23 9.72 14.61
CA ASN A 226 15.09 10.15 13.23
C ASN A 226 13.94 9.45 12.48
N HIS A 227 13.42 8.35 13.02
CA HIS A 227 12.27 7.60 12.47
C HIS A 227 10.90 8.05 13.02
N GLY A 228 10.81 9.20 13.70
CA GLY A 228 9.53 9.88 13.95
C GLY A 228 8.67 9.39 15.12
N TYR A 229 9.08 8.37 15.89
CA TYR A 229 8.31 7.85 17.03
C TYR A 229 8.34 8.70 18.30
N PHE A 230 9.20 9.73 18.33
CA PHE A 230 9.12 10.79 19.32
C PHE A 230 8.68 12.06 18.59
N GLU A 231 7.40 12.39 18.65
CA GLU A 231 7.02 13.80 18.65
C GLU A 231 7.92 14.46 19.69
N SER A 232 8.81 15.34 19.24
CA SER A 232 9.46 16.22 20.19
C SER A 232 8.30 16.93 20.88
N LYS A 233 8.11 16.64 22.17
CA LYS A 233 7.38 17.57 23.02
C LYS A 233 8.07 18.89 22.74
N LYS A 234 7.35 19.78 22.02
CA LYS A 234 7.73 21.18 21.89
C LYS A 234 8.17 21.57 23.29
N ASN A 235 9.44 21.95 23.42
CA ASN A 235 9.90 22.62 24.61
C ASN A 235 9.14 23.95 24.65
N ASP A 236 7.96 23.94 25.25
CA ASP A 236 7.40 25.09 25.91
C ASP A 236 8.38 25.44 27.03
N LYS A 237 9.19 26.48 26.78
CA LYS A 237 9.98 27.34 27.67
C LYS A 237 11.10 27.94 26.80
N GLN A 238 11.25 29.24 26.63
CA GLN A 238 10.83 30.41 27.40
C GLN A 238 10.90 31.63 26.48
#